data_AF-A0A9E2W5Z4-F1
#
_entry.id   AF-A0A9E2W5Z4-F1
#
_cell.length_a   1.000
_cell.length_b   1.000
_cell.length_c   1.000
_cell.angle_alpha   90.00
_cell.angle_beta   90.00
_cell.angle_gamma   90.00
#
_symmetry.space_group_name_H-M   'P 1'
#
loop_
_entity.id
_entity.type
_entity.pdbx_description
1 polymer ?
#
loop_
_entity_poly.entity_id
_entity_poly.type
_entity_poly.pdbx_seq_one_letter_code
_entity_poly.pdbx_strand_id
1 'polypeptide(L)'
;MADYTPGTPPPLPAEAVRKALGEGNLDAAEAYLDAHDRAVRQLLPPDEAATLDARQRQAWLNLIEEQQALYAELGQLRDHTADQLQQLQRHQRGASAYLQAME
;
A
#
# COMPACT_ATOMS: atom_id res chain seq x y z
N MET A 1 9.14 15.15 -16.42
CA MET A 1 7.74 15.27 -16.86
C MET A 1 7.35 13.90 -17.36
N ALA A 2 6.38 13.24 -16.71
CA ALA A 2 5.88 11.96 -17.19
C ALA A 2 4.92 12.21 -18.35
N ASP A 3 5.18 11.61 -19.51
CA ASP A 3 4.34 11.68 -20.69
C ASP A 3 3.04 10.88 -20.45
N TYR A 4 2.00 11.54 -19.93
CA TYR A 4 0.69 10.94 -19.79
C TYR A 4 0.00 10.88 -21.15
N THR A 5 -0.16 9.67 -21.69
CA THR A 5 -1.02 9.46 -22.86
C THR A 5 -2.47 9.37 -22.37
N PRO A 6 -3.41 10.18 -22.88
CA PRO A 6 -4.80 10.17 -22.45
C PRO A 6 -5.38 8.74 -22.47
N GLY A 7 -6.08 8.36 -21.39
CA GLY A 7 -6.70 7.03 -21.24
C GLY A 7 -5.76 5.91 -20.76
N THR A 8 -4.48 6.18 -20.50
CA THR A 8 -3.57 5.23 -19.84
C THR A 8 -3.54 5.49 -18.33
N PRO A 9 -3.67 4.46 -17.47
CA PRO A 9 -3.60 4.65 -16.03
C PRO A 9 -2.24 5.19 -15.57
N PRO A 10 -2.20 5.95 -14.46
CA PRO A 10 -0.93 6.30 -13.83
C PRO A 10 -0.30 5.03 -13.23
N PRO A 11 1.04 4.89 -13.27
CA PRO A 11 1.69 3.74 -12.66
C PRO A 11 1.48 3.70 -11.14
N LEU A 12 1.35 2.51 -10.58
CA LEU A 12 1.25 2.32 -9.13
C LEU A 12 2.60 2.64 -8.46
N PRO A 13 2.66 3.50 -7.41
CA PRO A 13 3.90 3.85 -6.73
C PRO A 13 4.35 2.77 -5.73
N ALA A 14 4.27 1.48 -6.10
CA ALA A 14 4.49 0.36 -5.19
C ALA A 14 5.89 0.37 -4.55
N GLU A 15 6.94 0.65 -5.32
CA GLU A 15 8.31 0.71 -4.78
C GLU A 15 8.50 1.86 -3.78
N ALA A 16 7.90 3.02 -4.06
CA ALA A 16 7.97 4.18 -3.16
C ALA A 16 7.23 3.90 -1.84
N VAL A 17 6.06 3.25 -1.92
CA VAL A 17 5.30 2.80 -0.74
C VAL A 17 6.10 1.78 0.06
N ARG A 18 6.64 0.73 -0.58
CA ARG A 18 7.46 -0.29 0.10
C ARG A 18 8.67 0.32 0.80
N LYS A 19 9.36 1.27 0.13
CA LYS A 19 10.50 1.99 0.72
C LYS A 19 10.09 2.78 1.96
N ALA A 20 9.02 3.57 1.87
CA ALA A 20 8.53 4.37 2.99
C ALA A 20 8.13 3.48 4.20
N LEU A 21 7.47 2.35 3.93
CA LEU A 21 7.14 1.36 4.97
C LEU A 21 8.38 0.72 5.60
N GLY A 22 9.39 0.37 4.80
CA GLY A 22 10.66 -0.16 5.28
C GLY A 22 11.44 0.83 6.15
N GLU A 23 11.24 2.13 5.94
CA GLU A 23 11.80 3.22 6.75
C GLU A 23 10.92 3.56 7.98
N GLY A 24 9.77 2.91 8.14
CA GLY A 24 8.78 3.21 9.19
C GLY A 24 8.03 4.53 8.98
N ASN A 25 8.13 5.14 7.81
CA ASN A 25 7.49 6.41 7.48
C ASN A 25 6.09 6.19 6.89
N LEU A 26 5.11 6.00 7.77
CA LEU A 26 3.72 5.75 7.40
C LEU A 26 3.09 6.94 6.67
N ASP A 27 3.39 8.17 7.10
CA ASP A 27 2.86 9.40 6.50
C ASP A 27 3.30 9.53 5.03
N ALA A 28 4.56 9.19 4.73
CA ALA A 28 5.04 9.19 3.34
C ALA A 28 4.39 8.10 2.50
N ALA A 29 4.17 6.90 3.06
CA ALA A 29 3.48 5.83 2.37
C ALA A 29 2.02 6.22 2.01
N GLU A 30 1.31 6.83 2.96
CA GLU A 30 -0.04 7.37 2.76
C GLU A 30 -0.04 8.46 1.68
N ALA A 31 0.89 9.43 1.75
CA ALA A 31 0.98 10.50 0.77
C ALA A 31 1.18 10.00 -0.68
N TYR A 32 1.94 8.92 -0.87
CA TYR A 32 2.10 8.29 -2.19
C TYR A 32 0.81 7.66 -2.71
N LEU A 33 0.07 6.95 -1.84
CA LEU A 33 -1.21 6.33 -2.21
C LEU A 33 -2.27 7.38 -2.54
N ASP A 34 -2.35 8.44 -1.72
CA ASP A 34 -3.24 9.58 -1.93
C ASP A 34 -2.96 10.33 -3.23
N ALA A 35 -1.68 10.54 -3.54
CA ALA A 35 -1.29 11.16 -4.80
C ALA A 35 -1.69 10.29 -6.00
N HIS A 36 -1.54 8.97 -5.88
CA HIS A 36 -1.96 8.03 -6.91
C HIS A 36 -3.48 7.98 -7.09
N ASP A 37 -4.27 7.92 -6.00
CA ASP A 37 -5.75 7.96 -6.08
C ASP A 37 -6.24 9.23 -6.78
N ARG A 38 -5.69 10.40 -6.44
CA ARG A 38 -5.99 11.66 -7.15
C ARG A 38 -5.67 11.58 -8.63
N ALA A 39 -4.51 11.02 -9.00
CA ALA A 39 -4.11 10.88 -10.40
C ALA A 39 -5.03 9.92 -11.17
N VAL A 40 -5.44 8.80 -10.54
CA VAL A 40 -6.40 7.85 -11.12
C VAL A 40 -7.74 8.53 -11.40
N ARG A 41 -8.29 9.26 -10.41
CA ARG A 41 -9.56 9.97 -10.55
C ARG A 41 -9.55 11.05 -11.63
N GLN A 42 -8.41 11.72 -11.83
CA GLN A 42 -8.26 12.72 -12.88
C GLN A 42 -8.25 12.11 -14.29
N LEU A 43 -7.78 10.87 -14.43
CA LEU A 43 -7.63 10.19 -15.72
C LEU A 43 -8.86 9.36 -16.13
N LEU A 44 -9.79 9.10 -15.20
CA LEU A 44 -11.00 8.33 -15.46
C LEU A 44 -12.27 9.19 -15.25
N PRO A 45 -12.53 10.22 -16.08
CA PRO A 45 -13.79 10.95 -15.99
C PRO A 45 -14.97 10.00 -16.28
N PRO A 46 -16.10 10.15 -15.55
CA PRO A 46 -17.20 9.19 -15.55
C PRO A 46 -17.82 8.91 -16.92
N ASP A 47 -17.65 9.81 -17.89
CA ASP A 47 -18.22 9.71 -19.24
C ASP A 47 -17.28 9.02 -20.26
N GLU A 48 -16.00 8.81 -19.94
CA GLU A 48 -14.99 8.28 -20.89
C GLU A 48 -14.70 6.79 -20.73
N ALA A 49 -15.21 6.13 -19.68
CA ALA A 49 -15.00 4.68 -19.50
C ALA A 49 -15.56 3.84 -20.69
N ALA A 50 -16.58 4.36 -21.38
CA ALA A 50 -17.18 3.73 -22.55
C ALA A 50 -16.36 3.85 -23.85
N THR A 51 -15.35 4.73 -23.89
CA THR A 51 -14.56 5.02 -25.11
C THR A 51 -13.16 4.40 -25.10
N LEU A 52 -12.75 3.76 -24.00
CA LEU A 52 -11.45 3.08 -23.91
C LEU A 52 -11.30 2.01 -25.00
N ASP A 53 -10.17 1.97 -25.67
CA ASP A 53 -9.84 0.87 -26.57
C ASP A 53 -9.44 -0.40 -25.78
N ALA A 54 -9.22 -1.51 -26.49
CA ALA A 54 -8.86 -2.78 -25.85
C ALA A 54 -7.53 -2.73 -25.09
N ARG A 55 -6.55 -1.95 -25.57
CA ARG A 55 -5.22 -1.82 -24.95
C ARG A 55 -5.30 -0.98 -23.68
N GLN A 56 -6.04 0.12 -23.73
CA GLN A 56 -6.28 0.99 -22.59
C GLN A 56 -7.05 0.23 -21.50
N ARG A 57 -8.14 -0.48 -21.86
CA ARG A 57 -8.85 -1.35 -20.90
C ARG A 57 -7.92 -2.37 -20.25
N GLN A 58 -7.07 -3.03 -21.04
CA GLN A 58 -6.11 -3.99 -20.47
C GLN A 58 -5.12 -3.30 -19.51
N ALA A 59 -4.64 -2.10 -19.82
CA ALA A 59 -3.76 -1.36 -18.92
C ALA A 59 -4.44 -1.03 -17.58
N TRP A 60 -5.72 -0.65 -17.61
CA TRP A 60 -6.51 -0.41 -16.39
C TRP A 60 -6.75 -1.70 -15.58
N LEU A 61 -7.00 -2.83 -16.25
CA LEU A 61 -7.09 -4.13 -15.59
C LEU A 61 -5.77 -4.51 -14.92
N ASN A 62 -4.64 -4.31 -15.60
CA ASN A 62 -3.32 -4.54 -15.02
C ASN A 62 -3.10 -3.68 -13.78
N LEU A 63 -3.50 -2.40 -13.80
CA LEU A 63 -3.40 -1.54 -12.61
C LEU A 63 -4.22 -2.11 -11.44
N ILE A 64 -5.43 -2.63 -11.69
CA ILE A 64 -6.25 -3.26 -10.65
C ILE A 64 -5.54 -4.49 -10.07
N GLU A 65 -4.93 -5.32 -10.90
CA GLU A 65 -4.16 -6.48 -10.46
C GLU A 65 -2.95 -6.07 -9.60
N GLU A 66 -2.21 -5.04 -10.02
CA GLU A 66 -1.09 -4.47 -9.26
C GLU A 66 -1.56 -3.92 -7.89
N GLN A 67 -2.70 -3.23 -7.85
CA GLN A 67 -3.30 -2.72 -6.62
C GLN A 67 -3.72 -3.85 -5.67
N GLN A 68 -4.31 -4.94 -6.20
CA GLN A 68 -4.67 -6.12 -5.41
C GLN A 68 -3.43 -6.81 -4.83
N ALA A 69 -2.35 -6.92 -5.62
CA ALA A 69 -1.09 -7.47 -5.16
C ALA A 69 -0.50 -6.62 -4.02
N LEU A 70 -0.44 -5.30 -4.18
CA LEU A 70 0.02 -4.40 -3.12
C LEU A 70 -0.86 -4.49 -1.86
N TYR A 71 -2.18 -4.57 -2.00
CA TYR A 71 -3.08 -4.74 -0.86
C TYR A 71 -2.82 -6.05 -0.10
N ALA A 72 -2.56 -7.15 -0.82
CA ALA A 72 -2.19 -8.42 -0.20
C ALA A 72 -0.85 -8.32 0.55
N GLU A 73 0.16 -7.66 -0.02
CA GLU A 73 1.45 -7.39 0.64
C GLU A 73 1.27 -6.58 1.93
N LEU A 74 0.46 -5.52 1.91
CA LEU A 74 0.15 -4.72 3.09
C LEU A 74 -0.55 -5.54 4.18
N GLY A 75 -1.47 -6.43 3.78
CA GLY A 75 -2.12 -7.37 4.69
C GLY A 75 -1.10 -8.28 5.39
N GLN A 76 -0.16 -8.88 4.64
CA GLN A 76 0.90 -9.71 5.20
C GLN A 76 1.80 -8.92 6.16
N LEU A 77 2.17 -7.69 5.81
CA LEU A 77 3.00 -6.83 6.64
C LEU A 77 2.30 -6.46 7.96
N ARG A 78 1.00 -6.14 7.89
CA ARG A 78 0.17 -5.88 9.08
C ARG A 78 0.14 -7.09 10.01
N ASP A 79 -0.14 -8.27 9.46
CA ASP A 79 -0.26 -9.50 10.24
C ASP A 79 1.07 -9.86 10.89
N HIS A 80 2.18 -9.73 10.15
CA HIS A 80 3.53 -9.91 10.69
C HIS A 80 3.84 -8.93 11.85
N THR A 81 3.48 -7.66 11.69
CA THR A 81 3.67 -6.63 12.73
C THR A 81 2.84 -6.92 13.98
N ALA A 82 1.60 -7.40 13.80
CA ALA A 82 0.73 -7.81 14.90
C ALA A 82 1.33 -8.98 15.69
N ASP A 83 1.88 -9.98 15.00
CA ASP A 83 2.55 -11.12 15.64
C ASP A 83 3.77 -10.67 16.45
N GLN A 84 4.60 -9.79 15.90
CA GLN A 84 5.75 -9.23 16.61
C GLN A 84 5.32 -8.46 17.87
N LEU A 85 4.27 -7.64 17.78
CA LEU A 85 3.74 -6.90 18.93
C LEU A 85 3.25 -7.84 20.03
N GLN A 86 2.55 -8.92 19.67
CA GLN A 86 2.10 -9.92 20.63
C GLN A 86 3.27 -10.63 21.33
N GLN A 87 4.34 -10.94 20.60
CA GLN A 87 5.54 -11.54 21.17
C GLN A 87 6.19 -10.58 22.18
N LEU A 88 6.34 -9.31 21.83
CA LEU A 88 6.90 -8.29 22.73
C LEU A 88 6.07 -8.14 24.02
N GLN A 89 4.73 -8.13 23.92
CA GLN A 89 3.85 -8.07 25.10
C GLN A 89 3.98 -9.30 26.00
N ARG A 90 4.20 -10.50 25.42
CA ARG A 90 4.46 -11.72 26.22
C ARG A 90 5.81 -11.62 26.92
N HIS A 91 6.84 -11.14 26.24
CA HIS A 91 8.18 -10.97 26.80
C HIS A 91 8.17 -9.97 27.94
N GLN A 92 7.48 -8.83 27.77
CA GLN A 92 7.31 -7.83 28.83
C GLN A 92 6.66 -8.44 30.08
N ARG A 93 5.55 -9.17 29.91
CA ARG A 93 4.87 -9.83 31.03
C ARG A 93 5.76 -10.84 31.74
N GLY A 94 6.51 -11.63 30.99
CA GLY A 94 7.47 -12.59 31.57
C GLY A 94 8.58 -11.90 32.36
N ALA A 95 9.14 -10.81 31.84
CA ALA A 95 10.16 -10.02 32.53
C ALA A 95 9.61 -9.36 33.81
N SER A 96 8.42 -8.77 33.76
CA SER A 96 7.74 -8.21 34.94
C SER A 96 7.50 -9.26 36.02
N ALA A 97 7.03 -10.46 35.64
CA ALA A 97 6.78 -11.54 36.59
C ALA A 97 8.09 -12.05 37.24
N TYR A 98 9.17 -12.13 36.47
CA TYR A 98 10.49 -12.50 36.99
C TYR A 98 11.02 -11.48 37.99
N LEU A 99 10.90 -10.18 37.68
CA LEU A 99 11.28 -9.09 38.59
C LEU A 99 10.47 -9.15 39.90
N GLN A 100 9.15 -9.35 39.82
CA GLN A 100 8.29 -9.47 41.00
C GLN A 100 8.57 -10.70 41.86
N ALA A 101 9.09 -11.78 41.28
CA ALA A 101 9.43 -13.00 42.02
C ALA A 101 10.81 -12.92 42.72
N MET A 102 11.61 -11.90 42.41
CA MET A 102 12.91 -11.63 43.04
C MET A 102 12.85 -10.57 44.14
N GLU A 103 11.72 -9.87 44.28
CA GLU A 103 11.40 -9.00 45.41
C GLU A 103 10.75 -9.79 46.56
#